data_AF-A0A929HKN8-F1
#
_entry.id   AF-A0A929HKN8-F1
#
_cell.length_a   1.000
_cell.length_b   1.000
_cell.length_c   1.000
_cell.angle_alpha   90.00
_cell.angle_beta   90.00
_cell.angle_gamma   90.00
#
_symmetry.space_group_name_H-M   'P 1'
#
loop_
_entity.id
_entity.type
_entity.pdbx_description
1 polymer ?
#
loop_
_entity_poly.entity_id
_entity_poly.type
_entity_poly.pdbx_seq_one_letter_code
_entity_poly.pdbx_strand_id
1 'polypeptide(L)'
;MRYLGKKTIAALAVAFLLALPSFVLADSSTYRFVLGSVSRDLGRTLIVNESTRLKVTRDTKVYNSRGREISANTLRGHKWIYAEGPVNEDSSITAESIYLLPGYINDKAKGRYPFIKKH
;
A
#
# COMPACT_ATOMS: atom_id res chain seq x y z
N MET A 1 -41.55 6.99 51.22
CA MET A 1 -40.45 7.82 50.68
C MET A 1 -39.24 6.92 50.55
N ARG A 2 -38.63 6.83 49.34
CA ARG A 2 -37.36 6.11 49.00
C ARG A 2 -37.45 4.58 48.90
N TYR A 3 -36.86 3.83 47.96
CA TYR A 3 -36.16 4.06 46.68
C TYR A 3 -36.27 2.68 45.96
N LEU A 4 -36.94 2.60 44.82
CA LEU A 4 -36.33 2.42 43.50
C LEU A 4 -35.32 1.23 43.40
N GLY A 5 -35.68 0.22 42.60
CA GLY A 5 -34.75 -0.30 41.60
C GLY A 5 -33.90 -1.55 41.90
N LYS A 6 -34.49 -2.68 42.32
CA LYS A 6 -33.80 -3.99 42.19
C LYS A 6 -33.89 -4.57 40.77
N LYS A 7 -34.88 -4.16 39.97
CA LYS A 7 -35.07 -4.63 38.57
C LYS A 7 -34.25 -3.85 37.53
N THR A 8 -33.68 -2.71 37.91
CA THR A 8 -32.85 -1.86 37.03
C THR A 8 -31.41 -2.35 36.90
N ILE A 9 -30.93 -3.20 37.80
CA ILE A 9 -29.53 -3.67 37.78
C ILE A 9 -29.35 -4.80 36.75
N ALA A 10 -30.35 -5.67 36.57
CA ALA A 10 -30.29 -6.75 35.58
C ALA A 10 -30.38 -6.23 34.13
N ALA A 11 -31.11 -5.15 33.89
CA ALA A 11 -31.25 -4.54 32.56
C ALA A 11 -29.98 -3.81 32.11
N LEU A 12 -29.17 -3.31 33.04
CA LEU A 12 -27.93 -2.61 32.72
C LEU A 12 -26.81 -3.54 32.25
N ALA A 13 -26.80 -4.81 32.70
CA ALA A 13 -25.80 -5.80 32.30
C ALA A 13 -26.02 -6.32 30.87
N VAL A 14 -27.27 -6.38 30.40
CA VAL A 14 -27.59 -6.83 29.03
C VAL A 14 -27.27 -5.75 28.00
N ALA A 15 -27.41 -4.47 28.36
CA ALA A 15 -27.06 -3.36 27.48
C ALA A 15 -25.54 -3.22 27.24
N PHE A 16 -24.70 -3.73 28.14
CA PHE A 16 -23.24 -3.70 28.00
C PHE A 16 -22.68 -4.82 27.10
N LEU A 17 -23.43 -5.93 26.91
CA LEU A 17 -23.03 -7.03 26.01
C LEU A 17 -23.29 -6.75 24.53
N LEU A 18 -24.05 -5.69 24.21
CA LEU A 18 -24.17 -5.15 22.85
C LEU A 18 -23.11 -4.10 22.55
N ALA A 19 -22.28 -3.75 23.54
CA ALA A 19 -21.20 -2.79 23.40
C ALA A 19 -19.87 -3.52 23.23
N LEU A 20 -19.53 -3.72 21.94
CA LEU A 20 -18.17 -3.74 21.38
C LEU A 20 -17.44 -5.11 21.32
N PRO A 21 -16.56 -5.30 20.32
CA PRO A 21 -16.13 -4.35 19.30
C PRO A 21 -16.49 -4.81 17.88
N SER A 22 -16.68 -3.81 17.01
CA SER A 22 -16.64 -3.94 15.57
C SER A 22 -15.47 -4.84 15.16
N PHE A 23 -15.75 -5.85 14.36
CA PHE A 23 -14.72 -6.60 13.65
C PHE A 23 -13.90 -5.59 12.84
N VAL A 24 -12.74 -5.19 13.38
CA VAL A 24 -11.67 -4.65 12.55
C VAL A 24 -11.18 -5.86 11.78
N LEU A 25 -11.69 -6.02 10.55
CA LEU A 25 -11.03 -6.84 9.55
C LEU A 25 -9.63 -6.25 9.41
N ALA A 26 -8.69 -6.81 10.15
CA ALA A 26 -7.28 -6.57 9.93
C ALA A 26 -7.01 -7.04 8.51
N ASP A 27 -6.96 -6.10 7.58
CA ASP A 27 -6.52 -6.36 6.22
C ASP A 27 -5.05 -6.79 6.33
N SER A 28 -4.82 -8.10 6.41
CA SER A 28 -3.49 -8.70 6.56
C SER A 28 -2.74 -8.72 5.23
N SER A 29 -2.99 -7.74 4.36
CA SER A 29 -2.35 -7.64 3.08
C SER A 29 -0.85 -7.43 3.28
N THR A 30 -0.07 -8.39 2.79
CA THR A 30 1.38 -8.34 2.92
C THR A 30 1.90 -7.19 2.06
N TYR A 31 2.52 -6.19 2.67
CA TYR A 31 3.09 -5.05 1.95
C TYR A 31 4.45 -5.41 1.35
N ARG A 32 4.67 -5.12 0.07
CA ARG A 32 5.94 -5.39 -0.61
C ARG A 32 6.36 -4.20 -1.46
N PHE A 33 7.67 -4.03 -1.59
CA PHE A 33 8.28 -3.09 -2.51
C PHE A 33 9.01 -3.84 -3.64
N VAL A 34 9.15 -3.19 -4.78
CA VAL A 34 9.92 -3.66 -5.93
C VAL A 34 10.80 -2.53 -6.44
N LEU A 35 12.07 -2.84 -6.66
CA LEU A 35 13.05 -1.95 -7.29
C LEU A 35 13.50 -2.61 -8.59
N GLY A 36 13.38 -1.91 -9.72
CA GLY A 36 13.69 -2.55 -10.99
C GLY A 36 13.36 -1.73 -12.22
N SER A 37 13.66 -2.29 -13.38
CA SER A 37 13.25 -1.74 -14.67
C SER A 37 11.91 -2.32 -15.10
N VAL A 38 11.04 -1.46 -15.65
CA VAL A 38 9.84 -1.88 -16.38
C VAL A 38 10.28 -2.55 -17.68
N SER A 39 10.06 -3.86 -17.78
CA SER A 39 10.39 -4.67 -18.95
C SER A 39 9.24 -4.74 -19.96
N ARG A 40 7.98 -4.68 -19.51
CA ARG A 40 6.79 -4.59 -20.39
C ARG A 40 5.70 -3.72 -19.77
N ASP A 41 4.98 -3.01 -20.63
CA ASP A 41 3.79 -2.23 -20.29
C ASP A 41 2.56 -2.88 -20.95
N LEU A 42 1.63 -3.37 -20.12
CA LEU A 42 0.36 -3.99 -20.54
C LEU A 42 -0.83 -3.06 -20.23
N GLY A 43 -0.60 -1.74 -20.15
CA GLY A 43 -1.59 -0.72 -19.85
C GLY A 43 -1.75 -0.46 -18.35
N ARG A 44 -2.57 -1.27 -17.68
CA ARG A 44 -2.77 -1.18 -16.21
C ARG A 44 -1.87 -2.12 -15.41
N THR A 45 -1.05 -2.90 -16.10
CA THR A 45 -0.11 -3.83 -15.46
C THR A 45 1.27 -3.60 -16.06
N LEU A 46 2.25 -3.34 -15.21
CA LEU A 46 3.65 -3.26 -15.56
C LEU A 46 4.33 -4.57 -15.17
N ILE A 47 5.22 -5.07 -16.03
CA ILE A 47 6.13 -6.15 -15.69
C ILE A 47 7.46 -5.54 -15.28
N VAL A 48 7.90 -5.80 -14.06
CA VAL A 48 9.14 -5.28 -13.47
C VAL A 48 10.12 -6.45 -13.29
N ASN A 49 11.39 -6.26 -13.66
CA ASN A 49 12.42 -7.31 -13.60
C ASN A 49 11.95 -8.63 -14.26
N GLU A 50 11.28 -8.52 -15.41
CA GLU A 50 10.81 -9.64 -16.25
C GLU A 50 9.75 -10.57 -15.65
N SER A 51 9.45 -10.48 -14.36
CA SER A 51 8.64 -11.46 -13.64
C SER A 51 7.61 -10.84 -12.70
N THR A 52 7.88 -9.67 -12.12
CA THR A 52 7.01 -9.07 -11.11
C THR A 52 5.88 -8.30 -11.77
N ARG A 53 4.63 -8.69 -11.49
CA ARG A 53 3.43 -7.98 -11.97
C ARG A 53 3.07 -6.85 -11.01
N LEU A 54 3.12 -5.62 -11.48
CA LEU A 54 2.76 -4.41 -10.75
C LEU A 54 1.49 -3.82 -11.36
N LYS A 55 0.37 -3.89 -10.65
CA LYS A 55 -0.93 -3.33 -11.06
C LYS A 55 -0.98 -1.85 -10.72
N VAL A 56 -1.31 -1.02 -11.70
CA VAL A 56 -1.48 0.43 -11.56
C VAL A 56 -2.97 0.76 -11.59
N THR A 57 -3.46 1.42 -10.54
CA THR A 57 -4.86 1.83 -10.40
C THR A 57 -5.00 3.34 -10.61
N ARG A 58 -6.22 3.86 -10.48
CA ARG A 58 -6.47 5.30 -10.52
C ARG A 58 -5.91 6.02 -9.28
N ASP A 59 -5.74 5.30 -8.19
CA ASP A 59 -5.28 5.83 -6.91
C ASP A 59 -3.76 5.75 -6.75
N THR A 60 -3.07 5.07 -7.69
CA THR A 60 -1.61 4.99 -7.71
C THR A 60 -1.00 6.38 -7.88
N LYS A 61 -0.20 6.80 -6.91
CA LYS A 61 0.55 8.06 -6.97
C LYS A 61 1.91 7.83 -7.62
N VAL A 62 2.30 8.76 -8.49
CA VAL A 62 3.58 8.69 -9.20
C VAL A 62 4.44 9.86 -8.83
N TYR A 63 5.67 9.59 -8.44
CA TYR A 63 6.64 10.58 -7.99
C TYR A 63 7.89 10.53 -8.87
N ASN A 64 8.56 11.65 -8.99
CA ASN A 64 9.91 11.68 -9.56
C ASN A 64 10.97 11.26 -8.51
N SER A 65 12.22 11.22 -8.94
CA SER A 65 13.36 10.85 -8.09
C SER A 65 13.64 11.79 -6.92
N ARG A 66 12.98 12.97 -6.90
CA ARG A 66 13.03 13.95 -5.81
C ARG A 66 11.82 13.86 -4.87
N GLY A 67 10.92 12.89 -5.06
CA GLY A 67 9.72 12.71 -4.26
C GLY A 67 8.57 13.67 -4.59
N ARG A 68 8.66 14.42 -5.70
CA ARG A 68 7.55 15.28 -6.14
C ARG A 68 6.58 14.49 -7.00
N GLU A 69 5.29 14.61 -6.71
CA GLU A 69 4.23 13.98 -7.49
C GLU A 69 4.19 14.52 -8.93
N ILE A 70 4.02 13.60 -9.88
CA ILE A 70 4.00 13.84 -11.33
C ILE A 70 2.87 13.02 -11.97
N SER A 71 2.53 13.34 -13.21
CA SER A 71 1.49 12.60 -13.93
C SER A 71 1.90 11.14 -14.18
N ALA A 72 0.95 10.22 -13.97
CA ALA A 72 1.11 8.80 -14.28
C ALA A 72 1.41 8.51 -15.76
N ASN A 73 1.08 9.44 -16.68
CA ASN A 73 1.46 9.32 -18.09
C ASN A 73 2.98 9.20 -18.30
N THR A 74 3.79 9.61 -17.31
CA THR A 74 5.26 9.51 -17.33
C THR A 74 5.79 8.08 -17.14
N LEU A 75 4.94 7.13 -16.73
CA LEU A 75 5.30 5.72 -16.52
C LEU A 75 5.51 4.92 -17.82
N ARG A 76 5.17 5.50 -18.97
CA ARG A 76 5.28 4.79 -20.26
C ARG A 76 6.74 4.51 -20.64
N GLY A 77 6.96 3.31 -21.17
CA GLY A 77 8.24 2.85 -21.69
C GLY A 77 9.17 2.24 -20.64
N HIS A 78 10.43 2.00 -21.03
CA HIS A 78 11.45 1.40 -20.16
C HIS A 78 11.95 2.41 -19.12
N LYS A 79 11.36 2.36 -17.93
CA LYS A 79 11.72 3.21 -16.79
C LYS A 79 12.25 2.37 -15.64
N TRP A 80 13.24 2.91 -14.93
CA TRP A 80 13.62 2.40 -13.61
C TRP A 80 12.66 2.96 -12.57
N ILE A 81 12.13 2.08 -11.72
CA ILE A 81 11.15 2.43 -10.71
C ILE A 81 11.47 1.80 -9.37
N TYR A 82 11.04 2.47 -8.32
CA TYR A 82 10.79 1.90 -7.00
C TYR A 82 9.29 1.99 -6.76
N ALA A 83 8.61 0.88 -6.52
CA ALA A 83 7.18 0.86 -6.28
C ALA A 83 6.85 0.09 -5.01
N GLU A 84 5.78 0.48 -4.33
CA GLU A 84 5.32 -0.18 -3.12
C GLU A 84 3.80 -0.30 -3.08
N GLY A 85 3.33 -1.35 -2.40
CA GLY A 85 1.91 -1.60 -2.21
C GLY A 85 1.60 -3.00 -1.68
N PRO A 86 0.31 -3.31 -1.46
CA PRO A 86 -0.12 -4.62 -1.02
C PRO A 86 0.08 -5.69 -2.10
N VAL A 87 0.47 -6.89 -1.65
CA VAL A 87 0.54 -8.11 -2.45
C VAL A 87 -0.85 -8.73 -2.52
N ASN A 88 -1.30 -9.02 -3.73
CA ASN A 88 -2.55 -9.73 -4.01
C ASN A 88 -2.35 -11.25 -3.93
N GLU A 89 -3.44 -12.01 -3.88
CA GLU A 89 -3.43 -13.48 -3.86
C GLU A 89 -2.64 -14.10 -5.04
N ASP A 90 -2.64 -13.46 -6.20
CA ASP A 90 -1.91 -13.90 -7.39
C ASP A 90 -0.41 -13.51 -7.37
N SER A 91 0.11 -13.07 -6.23
CA SER A 91 1.48 -12.55 -6.04
C SER A 91 1.82 -11.28 -6.84
N SER A 92 0.83 -10.63 -7.48
CA SER A 92 1.03 -9.29 -8.05
C SER A 92 0.98 -8.23 -6.95
N ILE A 93 1.59 -7.08 -7.20
CA ILE A 93 1.58 -5.94 -6.28
C ILE A 93 0.61 -4.89 -6.83
N THR A 94 -0.34 -4.42 -6.03
CA THR A 94 -1.14 -3.24 -6.38
C THR A 94 -0.39 -2.00 -5.95
N ALA A 95 0.11 -1.20 -6.90
CA ALA A 95 0.95 -0.05 -6.60
C ALA A 95 0.13 1.06 -5.93
N GLU A 96 0.52 1.44 -4.72
CA GLU A 96 0.02 2.67 -4.08
C GLU A 96 0.89 3.86 -4.46
N SER A 97 2.21 3.64 -4.48
CA SER A 97 3.20 4.66 -4.83
C SER A 97 4.25 4.10 -5.79
N ILE A 98 4.58 4.88 -6.82
CA ILE A 98 5.66 4.58 -7.76
C ILE A 98 6.59 5.78 -7.85
N TYR A 99 7.88 5.56 -7.69
CA TYR A 99 8.93 6.56 -7.78
C TYR A 99 9.79 6.28 -9.01
N LEU A 100 9.85 7.23 -9.93
CA LEU A 100 10.73 7.16 -11.09
C LEU A 100 12.18 7.39 -10.66
N LEU A 101 13.05 6.49 -11.07
CA LEU A 101 14.48 6.55 -10.81
C LEU A 101 15.24 6.97 -12.07
N PRO A 102 16.37 7.71 -11.92
CA PRO A 102 17.18 8.12 -13.06
C PRO A 102 17.89 6.94 -13.75
N GLY A 103 17.93 5.77 -13.11
CA GLY A 103 18.60 4.58 -13.60
C GLY A 103 18.67 3.51 -12.51
N TYR A 104 19.55 2.52 -12.72
CA TYR A 104 19.89 1.54 -11.70
C TYR A 104 20.48 2.22 -10.46
N ILE A 105 19.95 1.88 -9.29
CA ILE A 105 20.41 2.39 -7.99
C ILE A 105 21.08 1.25 -7.22
N ASN A 106 22.40 1.35 -7.01
CA ASN A 106 23.13 0.42 -6.15
C ASN A 106 22.87 0.70 -4.65
N ASP A 107 23.26 -0.23 -3.78
CA ASP A 107 22.98 -0.13 -2.34
C ASP A 107 23.58 1.11 -1.69
N LYS A 108 24.77 1.54 -2.11
CA LYS A 108 25.43 2.77 -1.61
C LYS A 108 24.63 4.03 -1.96
N ALA A 109 23.98 4.04 -3.12
CA ALA A 109 23.20 5.18 -3.61
C ALA A 109 21.77 5.22 -3.06
N LYS A 110 21.24 4.11 -2.51
CA LYS A 110 19.88 4.05 -1.90
C LYS A 110 19.68 5.14 -0.85
N GLY A 111 20.72 5.45 -0.06
CA GLY A 111 20.66 6.49 0.97
C GLY A 111 20.40 7.91 0.47
N ARG A 112 20.53 8.17 -0.84
CA ARG A 112 20.20 9.46 -1.46
C ARG A 112 18.71 9.65 -1.73
N TYR A 113 17.92 8.58 -1.58
CA TYR A 113 16.49 8.56 -1.87
C TYR A 113 15.72 8.27 -0.59
N PRO A 114 15.09 9.29 0.03
CA PRO A 114 14.45 9.14 1.35
C PRO A 114 13.25 8.18 1.36
N PHE A 115 12.70 7.86 0.19
CA PHE A 115 11.56 6.95 0.02
C PHE A 115 11.97 5.47 -0.12
N ILE A 116 13.25 5.16 -0.34
CA ILE A 116 13.71 3.77 -0.44
C ILE A 116 13.89 3.23 0.98
N LYS A 117 13.06 2.26 1.36
CA LYS A 117 13.17 1.57 2.65
C LYS A 117 14.48 0.77 2.69
N LYS A 118 15.28 0.97 3.74
CA LYS A 118 16.50 0.20 4.01
C LYS A 118 16.09 -1.12 4.67
N HIS A 119 16.52 -2.22 4.08
CA HIS A 119 16.43 -3.56 4.67
C HIS A 119 17.84 -4.05 4.99
#